data_AF-A0A4R8GRG7-F1
#
_entry.id   AF-A0A4R8GRG7-F1
#
_cell.length_a   1.000
_cell.length_b   1.000
_cell.length_c   1.000
_cell.angle_alpha   90.00
_cell.angle_beta   90.00
_cell.angle_gamma   90.00
#
_symmetry.space_group_name_H-M   'P 1'
#
loop_
_entity.id
_entity.type
_entity.pdbx_description
1 polymer ?
#
loop_
_entity_poly.entity_id
_entity_poly.type
_entity_poly.pdbx_seq_one_letter_code
_entity_poly.pdbx_strand_id
1 'polypeptide(L)'
;MRSTKELLKDIKVILFSLIVFLQIGVEFSIITWLAPFLKDVEDRSDLEISFYIALFFITFTIGRLLASFMVEKIGYFNFIIFTAGAASLSITAALIGGRSFTILIPLSGIFLAPQVPTAQAAILDSFDSSGIKVVGFAQTAGMIGSTVLASWIIGFVNDFISIRAGFFILVIALAADLLITSYLKYITKKETA
;
A
#
# COMPACT_ATOMS: atom_id res chain seq x y z
N MET A 1 5.01 -15.73 25.30
CA MET A 1 4.03 -15.07 24.40
C MET A 1 3.31 -13.96 25.17
N ARG A 2 3.35 -12.71 24.66
CA ARG A 2 2.74 -11.54 25.33
C ARG A 2 1.22 -11.62 25.35
N SER A 3 0.59 -10.98 26.35
CA SER A 3 -0.88 -10.94 26.45
C SER A 3 -1.47 -10.04 25.36
N THR A 4 -2.71 -10.30 24.94
CA THR A 4 -3.39 -9.48 23.91
C THR A 4 -3.51 -8.01 24.33
N LYS A 5 -3.81 -7.76 25.61
CA LYS A 5 -3.96 -6.40 26.15
C LYS A 5 -2.64 -5.62 26.12
N GLU A 6 -1.51 -6.28 26.35
CA GLU A 6 -0.19 -5.67 26.22
C GLU A 6 0.15 -5.35 24.76
N LEU A 7 -0.14 -6.27 23.84
CA LEU A 7 0.16 -6.09 22.42
C LEU A 7 -0.66 -4.94 21.82
N LEU A 8 -1.93 -4.80 22.16
CA LEU A 8 -2.79 -3.72 21.67
C LEU A 8 -2.38 -2.33 22.15
N LYS A 9 -1.57 -2.25 23.23
CA LYS A 9 -1.03 -0.99 23.75
C LYS A 9 0.38 -0.71 23.25
N ASP A 10 1.00 -1.66 22.55
CA ASP A 10 2.35 -1.51 22.03
C ASP A 10 2.33 -0.60 20.79
N ILE A 11 3.11 0.47 20.85
CA ILE A 11 3.21 1.44 19.76
C ILE A 11 3.67 0.78 18.46
N LYS A 12 4.57 -0.21 18.49
CA LYS A 12 5.03 -0.90 17.28
C LYS A 12 3.89 -1.70 16.64
N VAL A 13 3.06 -2.36 17.44
CA VAL A 13 1.88 -3.11 16.95
C VAL A 13 0.89 -2.16 16.31
N ILE A 14 0.64 -1.01 16.91
CA ILE A 14 -0.24 0.04 16.38
C ILE A 14 0.30 0.57 15.04
N LEU A 15 1.61 0.90 14.98
CA LEU A 15 2.24 1.42 13.77
C LEU A 15 2.25 0.38 12.65
N PHE A 16 2.58 -0.89 12.92
CA PHE A 16 2.48 -1.97 11.93
C PHE A 16 1.05 -2.17 11.42
N SER A 17 0.07 -2.08 12.31
CA SER A 17 -1.34 -2.21 11.92
C SER A 17 -1.78 -1.04 11.04
N LEU A 18 -1.31 0.18 11.33
CA LEU A 18 -1.58 1.36 10.52
C LEU A 18 -0.89 1.31 9.15
N ILE A 19 0.35 0.82 9.09
CA ILE A 19 1.09 0.56 7.84
C ILE A 19 0.28 -0.41 6.96
N VAL A 20 -0.11 -1.58 7.50
CA VAL A 20 -0.86 -2.58 6.73
C VAL A 20 -2.26 -2.08 6.35
N PHE A 21 -2.91 -1.28 7.20
CA PHE A 21 -4.16 -0.57 6.88
C PHE A 21 -4.01 0.29 5.62
N LEU A 22 -2.97 1.12 5.55
CA LEU A 22 -2.73 2.02 4.42
C LEU A 22 -2.38 1.24 3.15
N GLN A 23 -1.50 0.24 3.27
CA GLN A 23 -1.02 -0.56 2.14
C GLN A 23 -2.16 -1.33 1.47
N ILE A 24 -2.94 -2.10 2.24
CA ILE A 24 -4.09 -2.84 1.71
C ILE A 24 -5.17 -1.88 1.24
N GLY A 25 -5.38 -0.76 1.94
CA GLY A 25 -6.31 0.27 1.51
C GLY A 25 -5.99 0.82 0.13
N VAL A 26 -4.72 1.17 -0.14
CA VAL A 26 -4.27 1.65 -1.45
C VAL A 26 -4.40 0.57 -2.51
N GLU A 27 -3.97 -0.67 -2.21
CA GLU A 27 -4.07 -1.80 -3.13
C GLU A 27 -5.51 -2.01 -3.61
N PHE A 28 -6.46 -2.14 -2.68
CA PHE A 28 -7.86 -2.35 -3.01
C PHE A 28 -8.47 -1.13 -3.71
N SER A 29 -8.06 0.07 -3.34
CA SER A 29 -8.53 1.28 -4.00
C SER A 29 -8.16 1.32 -5.48
N ILE A 30 -6.94 0.92 -5.86
CA ILE A 30 -6.56 0.83 -7.27
C ILE A 30 -7.40 -0.25 -7.98
N ILE A 31 -7.56 -1.42 -7.36
CA ILE A 31 -8.36 -2.52 -7.93
C ILE A 31 -9.80 -2.07 -8.19
N THR A 32 -10.39 -1.31 -7.27
CA THR A 32 -11.77 -0.82 -7.37
C THR A 32 -11.92 0.34 -8.37
N TRP A 33 -11.00 1.31 -8.36
CA TRP A 33 -11.21 2.60 -9.01
C TRP A 33 -10.43 2.81 -10.30
N LEU A 34 -9.51 1.92 -10.67
CA LEU A 34 -8.76 2.06 -11.93
C LEU A 34 -9.68 1.99 -13.16
N ALA A 35 -10.64 1.06 -13.19
CA ALA A 35 -11.54 0.92 -14.33
C ALA A 35 -12.47 2.15 -14.48
N PRO A 36 -13.17 2.61 -13.42
CA PRO A 36 -13.95 3.85 -13.48
C PRO A 36 -13.11 5.08 -13.84
N PHE A 37 -11.88 5.19 -13.34
CA PHE A 37 -10.98 6.30 -13.70
C PHE A 37 -10.68 6.31 -15.20
N LEU A 38 -10.28 5.17 -15.76
CA LEU A 38 -9.97 5.07 -17.19
C LEU A 38 -11.21 5.33 -18.07
N LYS A 39 -12.37 4.86 -17.63
CA LYS A 39 -13.62 5.05 -18.36
C LYS A 39 -14.14 6.48 -18.27
N ASP A 40 -14.41 6.94 -17.06
CA ASP A 40 -15.22 8.14 -16.83
C ASP A 40 -14.36 9.42 -16.81
N VAL A 41 -13.05 9.32 -16.54
CA VAL A 41 -12.13 10.46 -16.54
C VAL A 41 -11.35 10.57 -17.84
N GLU A 42 -10.93 9.44 -18.41
CA GLU A 42 -10.10 9.44 -19.61
C GLU A 42 -10.84 9.11 -20.91
N ASP A 43 -12.08 8.61 -20.87
CA ASP A 43 -12.82 8.15 -22.05
C ASP A 43 -12.02 7.09 -22.84
N ARG A 44 -11.56 6.06 -22.11
CA ARG A 44 -10.85 4.90 -22.66
C ARG A 44 -11.86 3.85 -23.14
N SER A 45 -11.49 3.15 -24.21
CA SER A 45 -12.26 1.99 -24.68
C SER A 45 -12.21 0.82 -23.68
N ASP A 46 -13.23 -0.06 -23.70
CA ASP A 46 -13.26 -1.26 -22.84
C ASP A 46 -12.04 -2.17 -23.05
N LEU A 47 -11.50 -2.21 -24.27
CA LEU A 47 -10.27 -2.94 -24.59
C LEU A 47 -9.04 -2.34 -23.89
N GLU A 48 -8.89 -1.01 -23.94
CA GLU A 48 -7.83 -0.32 -23.20
C GLU A 48 -7.98 -0.55 -21.69
N ILE A 49 -9.18 -0.39 -21.13
CA ILE A 49 -9.43 -0.60 -19.70
C ILE A 49 -9.00 -2.01 -19.27
N SER A 50 -9.42 -3.03 -20.03
CA SER A 50 -9.07 -4.43 -19.76
C SER A 50 -7.54 -4.64 -19.80
N PHE A 51 -6.86 -4.01 -20.76
CA PHE A 51 -5.40 -4.07 -20.85
C PHE A 51 -4.70 -3.46 -19.62
N TYR A 52 -5.16 -2.29 -19.15
CA TYR A 52 -4.57 -1.64 -17.97
C TYR A 52 -4.77 -2.47 -16.69
N ILE A 53 -5.96 -3.05 -16.50
CA ILE A 53 -6.23 -3.93 -15.35
C ILE A 53 -5.34 -5.17 -15.40
N ALA A 54 -5.24 -5.82 -16.56
CA ALA A 54 -4.36 -6.98 -16.73
C ALA A 54 -2.90 -6.62 -16.44
N LEU A 55 -2.42 -5.48 -16.95
CA LEU A 55 -1.07 -5.00 -16.73
C LEU A 55 -0.80 -4.73 -15.24
N PHE A 56 -1.77 -4.17 -14.50
CA PHE A 56 -1.64 -3.99 -13.06
C PHE A 56 -1.41 -5.34 -12.37
N PHE A 57 -2.25 -6.35 -12.62
CA PHE A 57 -2.08 -7.66 -11.98
C PHE A 57 -0.81 -8.40 -12.42
N ILE A 58 -0.37 -8.24 -13.67
CA ILE A 58 0.90 -8.80 -14.15
C ILE A 58 2.08 -8.18 -13.38
N THR A 59 2.16 -6.86 -13.36
CA THR A 59 3.26 -6.14 -12.69
C THR A 59 3.23 -6.36 -11.18
N PHE A 60 2.03 -6.44 -10.60
CA PHE A 60 1.81 -6.78 -9.21
C PHE A 60 2.33 -8.19 -8.88
N THR A 61 2.01 -9.17 -9.72
CA THR A 61 2.51 -10.55 -9.57
C THR A 61 4.04 -10.60 -9.68
N ILE A 62 4.61 -9.92 -10.69
CA ILE A 62 6.05 -9.83 -10.88
C ILE A 62 6.72 -9.16 -9.67
N GLY A 63 6.18 -8.05 -9.17
CA GLY A 63 6.70 -7.34 -8.01
C GLY A 63 6.75 -8.21 -6.76
N ARG A 64 5.71 -9.02 -6.54
CA ARG A 64 5.66 -9.98 -5.43
C ARG A 64 6.72 -11.08 -5.55
N LEU A 65 6.98 -11.58 -6.76
CA LEU A 65 8.03 -12.58 -7.00
C LEU A 65 9.44 -12.00 -6.86
N LEU A 66 9.69 -10.78 -7.35
CA LEU A 66 11.01 -10.16 -7.27
C LEU A 66 11.38 -9.75 -5.84
N ALA A 67 10.39 -9.33 -5.06
CA ALA A 67 10.64 -8.85 -3.71
C ALA A 67 11.20 -9.91 -2.77
N SER A 68 10.84 -11.18 -2.92
CA SER A 68 11.39 -12.27 -2.09
C SER A 68 12.92 -12.33 -2.12
N PHE A 69 13.54 -11.96 -3.24
CA PHE A 69 15.01 -11.94 -3.38
C PHE A 69 15.65 -10.60 -2.98
N MET A 70 14.89 -9.51 -3.05
CA MET A 70 15.41 -8.15 -2.83
C MET A 70 15.29 -7.70 -1.38
N VAL A 71 14.22 -8.11 -0.70
CA VAL A 71 13.88 -7.69 0.67
C VAL A 71 14.98 -8.06 1.66
N GLU A 72 15.52 -9.29 1.58
CA GLU A 72 16.58 -9.74 2.49
C GLU A 72 17.87 -8.93 2.38
N LYS A 73 18.17 -8.40 1.18
CA LYS A 73 19.38 -7.61 0.92
C LYS A 73 19.24 -6.15 1.34
N ILE A 74 18.04 -5.59 1.19
CA ILE A 74 17.75 -4.16 1.44
C ILE A 74 17.31 -3.91 2.90
N GLY A 75 16.70 -4.93 3.51
CA GLY A 75 16.06 -4.87 4.83
C GLY A 75 14.61 -4.38 4.74
N TYR A 76 13.74 -4.93 5.60
CA TYR A 76 12.29 -4.75 5.50
C TYR A 76 11.83 -3.30 5.47
N PHE A 77 12.26 -2.49 6.45
CA PHE A 77 11.82 -1.09 6.55
C PHE A 77 12.29 -0.23 5.37
N ASN A 78 13.54 -0.41 4.92
CA ASN A 78 14.07 0.31 3.77
C ASN A 78 13.32 -0.05 2.50
N PHE A 79 13.00 -1.33 2.35
CA PHE A 79 12.29 -1.82 1.19
C PHE A 79 10.88 -1.23 1.11
N ILE A 80 10.13 -1.23 2.23
CA ILE A 80 8.80 -0.60 2.30
C ILE A 80 8.87 0.90 1.99
N ILE A 81 9.83 1.63 2.57
CA ILE A 81 10.02 3.08 2.31
C ILE A 81 10.28 3.33 0.81
N PHE A 82 11.18 2.55 0.21
CA PHE A 82 11.52 2.67 -1.20
C PHE A 82 10.32 2.40 -2.10
N THR A 83 9.61 1.29 -1.87
CA THR A 83 8.47 0.92 -2.71
C THR A 83 7.28 1.86 -2.52
N ALA A 84 7.02 2.33 -1.30
CA ALA A 84 6.00 3.36 -1.05
C ALA A 84 6.30 4.65 -1.82
N GLY A 85 7.55 5.10 -1.78
CA GLY A 85 8.01 6.28 -2.53
C GLY A 85 7.89 6.08 -4.05
N ALA A 86 8.34 4.94 -4.57
CA ALA A 86 8.28 4.63 -6.00
C ALA A 86 6.84 4.52 -6.51
N ALA A 87 5.95 3.89 -5.75
CA ALA A 87 4.52 3.83 -6.07
C ALA A 87 3.89 5.24 -6.06
N SER A 88 4.17 6.03 -5.02
CA SER A 88 3.65 7.40 -4.87
C SER A 88 4.08 8.29 -6.03
N LEU A 89 5.36 8.24 -6.43
CA LEU A 89 5.89 8.97 -7.57
C LEU A 89 5.27 8.52 -8.89
N SER A 90 5.11 7.20 -9.09
CA SER A 90 4.51 6.65 -10.32
C SER A 90 3.07 7.12 -10.50
N ILE A 91 2.25 7.05 -9.45
CA ILE A 91 0.86 7.49 -9.46
C ILE A 91 0.80 9.02 -9.64
N THR A 92 1.64 9.77 -8.93
CA THR A 92 1.69 11.24 -9.07
C THR A 92 2.04 11.65 -10.51
N ALA A 93 3.05 11.03 -11.11
CA ALA A 93 3.44 11.28 -12.49
C ALA A 93 2.32 10.94 -13.48
N ALA A 94 1.56 9.86 -13.25
CA ALA A 94 0.37 9.55 -14.04
C ALA A 94 -0.71 10.63 -13.93
N LEU A 95 -1.01 11.10 -12.72
CA LEU A 95 -2.07 12.07 -12.48
C LEU A 95 -1.76 13.45 -13.07
N ILE A 96 -0.50 13.89 -12.99
CA ILE A 96 -0.04 15.17 -13.52
C ILE A 96 0.18 15.09 -15.04
N GLY A 97 0.79 13.99 -15.51
CA GLY A 97 1.08 13.78 -16.94
C GLY A 97 -0.16 13.46 -17.78
N GLY A 98 -1.30 13.16 -17.16
CA GLY A 98 -2.56 12.89 -17.83
C GLY A 98 -2.53 11.62 -18.68
N ARG A 99 -3.36 11.59 -19.73
CA ARG A 99 -3.64 10.38 -20.55
C ARG A 99 -2.37 9.69 -21.11
N SER A 100 -1.29 10.44 -21.35
CA SER A 100 -0.02 9.89 -21.86
C SER A 100 0.79 9.14 -20.81
N PHE A 101 0.60 9.43 -19.52
CA PHE A 101 1.36 8.87 -18.41
C PHE A 101 0.56 7.88 -17.56
N THR A 102 -0.72 7.67 -17.87
CA THR A 102 -1.64 6.78 -17.12
C THR A 102 -1.11 5.36 -16.97
N ILE A 103 -0.28 4.89 -17.92
CA ILE A 103 0.36 3.58 -17.87
C ILE A 103 1.23 3.38 -16.61
N LEU A 104 1.66 4.46 -15.95
CA LEU A 104 2.40 4.38 -14.71
C LEU A 104 1.55 3.90 -13.52
N ILE A 105 0.22 4.04 -13.57
CA ILE A 105 -0.68 3.50 -12.52
C ILE A 105 -0.61 1.97 -12.48
N PRO A 106 -0.88 1.22 -13.57
CA PRO A 106 -0.75 -0.22 -13.53
C PRO A 106 0.69 -0.65 -13.26
N LEU A 107 1.71 0.03 -13.81
CA LEU A 107 3.12 -0.28 -13.52
C LEU A 107 3.48 -0.12 -12.03
N SER A 108 2.81 0.77 -11.28
CA SER A 108 3.03 0.89 -9.83
C SER A 108 2.70 -0.38 -9.04
N GLY A 109 1.95 -1.32 -9.64
CA GLY A 109 1.68 -2.63 -9.07
C GLY A 109 2.95 -3.36 -8.63
N ILE A 110 4.07 -3.20 -9.37
CA ILE A 110 5.36 -3.80 -8.99
C ILE A 110 5.88 -3.33 -7.63
N PHE A 111 5.55 -2.09 -7.24
CA PHE A 111 5.97 -1.49 -5.98
C PHE A 111 4.94 -1.71 -4.86
N LEU A 112 3.64 -1.73 -5.17
CA LEU A 112 2.59 -1.95 -4.19
C LEU A 112 2.55 -3.41 -3.70
N ALA A 113 2.70 -4.36 -4.62
CA ALA A 113 2.55 -5.79 -4.34
C ALA A 113 3.38 -6.36 -3.18
N PRO A 114 4.66 -5.95 -2.99
CA PRO A 114 5.47 -6.53 -1.94
C PRO A 114 5.34 -5.84 -0.58
N GLN A 115 4.62 -4.73 -0.45
CA GLN A 115 4.57 -3.97 0.79
C GLN A 115 4.00 -4.79 1.97
N VAL A 116 2.82 -5.38 1.79
CA VAL A 116 2.14 -6.19 2.81
C VAL A 116 2.95 -7.41 3.25
N PRO A 117 3.45 -8.30 2.36
CA PRO A 117 4.26 -9.44 2.80
C PRO A 117 5.59 -9.02 3.44
N THR A 118 6.18 -7.89 3.03
CA THR A 118 7.38 -7.35 3.67
C THR A 118 7.07 -6.87 5.10
N ALA A 119 5.93 -6.21 5.31
CA ALA A 119 5.47 -5.80 6.63
C ALA A 119 5.17 -7.02 7.52
N GLN A 120 4.57 -8.08 6.97
CA GLN A 120 4.35 -9.34 7.69
C GLN A 120 5.66 -9.99 8.13
N ALA A 121 6.66 -10.07 7.24
CA ALA A 121 7.99 -10.59 7.59
C ALA A 121 8.64 -9.75 8.71
N ALA A 122 8.58 -8.41 8.60
CA ALA A 122 9.08 -7.52 9.64
C ALA A 122 8.41 -7.73 11.00
N ILE A 123 7.09 -7.98 11.02
CA ILE A 123 6.34 -8.28 12.25
C ILE A 123 6.80 -9.61 12.85
N LEU A 124 6.93 -10.66 12.03
CA LEU A 124 7.35 -11.98 12.51
C LEU A 124 8.74 -11.92 13.16
N ASP A 125 9.67 -11.18 12.55
CA ASP A 125 11.02 -10.98 13.10
C ASP A 125 11.05 -10.05 14.32
N SER A 126 10.07 -9.14 14.47
CA SER A 126 10.07 -8.15 15.57
C SER A 126 9.41 -8.63 16.87
N PHE A 127 8.60 -9.70 16.83
CA PHE A 127 7.72 -10.08 17.94
C PHE A 127 7.81 -11.55 18.37
N ASP A 128 8.79 -12.31 17.87
CA ASP A 128 9.04 -13.72 18.25
C ASP A 128 7.73 -14.55 18.31
N SER A 129 7.49 -15.21 19.45
CA SER A 129 6.28 -16.01 19.75
C SER A 129 4.95 -15.25 19.64
N SER A 130 4.97 -13.91 19.64
CA SER A 130 3.77 -13.09 19.45
C SER A 130 3.55 -12.66 18.00
N GLY A 131 4.50 -12.89 17.09
CA GLY A 131 4.48 -12.40 15.70
C GLY A 131 3.21 -12.76 14.94
N ILE A 132 2.78 -14.03 15.00
CA ILE A 132 1.55 -14.50 14.32
C ILE A 132 0.31 -13.74 14.80
N LYS A 133 0.21 -13.45 16.10
CA LYS A 133 -0.91 -12.66 16.65
C LYS A 133 -0.87 -11.21 16.15
N VAL A 134 0.31 -10.60 16.08
CA VAL A 134 0.46 -9.23 15.58
C VAL A 134 0.17 -9.15 14.09
N VAL A 135 0.59 -10.13 13.29
CA VAL A 135 0.18 -10.26 11.88
C VAL A 135 -1.34 -10.32 11.78
N GLY A 136 -2.00 -11.10 12.63
CA GLY A 136 -3.47 -11.15 12.71
C GLY A 136 -4.10 -9.76 12.90
N PHE A 137 -3.65 -8.99 13.91
CA PHE A 137 -4.14 -7.63 14.14
C PHE A 137 -3.89 -6.70 12.94
N ALA A 138 -2.69 -6.76 12.36
CA ALA A 138 -2.34 -5.94 11.22
C ALA A 138 -3.17 -6.28 9.98
N GLN A 139 -3.45 -7.56 9.73
CA GLN A 139 -4.33 -8.00 8.64
C GLN A 139 -5.79 -7.58 8.86
N THR A 140 -6.29 -7.67 10.09
CA THR A 140 -7.61 -7.12 10.42
C THR A 140 -7.67 -5.62 10.13
N ALA A 141 -6.66 -4.85 10.56
CA ALA A 141 -6.56 -3.43 10.22
C ALA A 141 -6.48 -3.21 8.71
N GLY A 142 -5.74 -4.05 7.98
CA GLY A 142 -5.71 -4.10 6.52
C GLY A 142 -7.09 -4.19 5.86
N MET A 143 -7.92 -5.14 6.28
CA MET A 143 -9.27 -5.32 5.74
C MET A 143 -10.21 -4.15 6.09
N ILE A 144 -10.02 -3.54 7.26
CA ILE A 144 -10.72 -2.28 7.57
C ILE A 144 -10.23 -1.18 6.62
N GLY A 145 -8.93 -1.12 6.35
CA GLY A 145 -8.29 -0.21 5.41
C GLY A 145 -8.84 -0.31 3.99
N SER A 146 -9.03 -1.53 3.46
CA SER A 146 -9.66 -1.71 2.14
C SER A 146 -11.05 -1.10 2.08
N THR A 147 -11.87 -1.30 3.12
CA THR A 147 -13.23 -0.74 3.15
C THR A 147 -13.22 0.78 3.33
N VAL A 148 -12.41 1.29 4.26
CA VAL A 148 -12.37 2.72 4.60
C VAL A 148 -11.77 3.54 3.46
N LEU A 149 -10.63 3.12 2.90
CA LEU A 149 -9.99 3.88 1.83
C LEU A 149 -10.70 3.68 0.49
N ALA A 150 -10.94 2.44 0.06
CA ALA A 150 -11.51 2.20 -1.26
C ALA A 150 -12.98 2.63 -1.33
N SER A 151 -13.81 2.25 -0.36
CA SER A 151 -15.25 2.51 -0.45
C SER A 151 -15.63 3.87 0.13
N TRP A 152 -15.25 4.16 1.38
CA TRP A 152 -15.77 5.34 2.06
C TRP A 152 -15.06 6.61 1.63
N ILE A 153 -13.75 6.68 1.77
CA ILE A 153 -13.00 7.91 1.51
C ILE A 153 -13.01 8.22 0.01
N ILE A 154 -12.57 7.28 -0.82
CA ILE A 154 -12.48 7.52 -2.26
C ILE A 154 -13.86 7.57 -2.89
N GLY A 155 -14.79 6.69 -2.51
CA GLY A 155 -16.17 6.76 -3.01
C GLY A 155 -16.82 8.11 -2.71
N PHE A 156 -16.75 8.59 -1.46
CA PHE A 156 -17.28 9.91 -1.10
C PHE A 156 -16.59 11.03 -1.88
N VAL A 157 -15.27 11.01 -2.01
CA VAL A 157 -14.53 12.03 -2.77
C VAL A 157 -14.90 12.01 -4.25
N ASN A 158 -15.19 10.83 -4.81
CA ASN A 158 -15.59 10.69 -6.19
C ASN A 158 -17.01 11.24 -6.42
N ASP A 159 -17.92 11.02 -5.48
CA ASP A 159 -19.31 11.52 -5.54
C ASP A 159 -19.38 13.07 -5.44
N PHE A 160 -18.50 13.69 -4.64
CA PHE A 160 -18.57 15.13 -4.36
C PHE A 160 -17.52 15.99 -5.10
N ILE A 161 -16.41 15.41 -5.54
CA ILE A 161 -15.28 16.16 -6.13
C ILE A 161 -14.97 15.64 -7.54
N SER A 162 -14.30 14.50 -7.64
CA SER A 162 -14.01 13.80 -8.90
C SER A 162 -13.23 12.51 -8.64
N ILE A 163 -13.31 11.56 -9.57
CA ILE A 163 -12.50 10.32 -9.53
C ILE A 163 -11.00 10.63 -9.53
N ARG A 164 -10.56 11.67 -10.25
CA ARG A 164 -9.16 12.11 -10.26
C ARG A 164 -8.69 12.55 -8.87
N ALA A 165 -9.53 13.25 -8.11
CA ALA A 165 -9.22 13.66 -6.73
C ALA A 165 -9.06 12.44 -5.81
N GLY A 166 -9.87 11.39 -5.99
CA GLY A 166 -9.74 10.13 -5.27
C GLY A 166 -8.35 9.49 -5.40
N PHE A 167 -7.72 9.56 -6.58
CA PHE A 167 -6.37 9.04 -6.78
C PHE A 167 -5.28 9.85 -6.07
N PHE A 168 -5.46 11.16 -5.85
CA PHE A 168 -4.53 11.95 -5.02
C PHE A 168 -4.56 11.51 -3.56
N ILE A 169 -5.68 10.96 -3.06
CA ILE A 169 -5.75 10.40 -1.71
C ILE A 169 -4.85 9.18 -1.58
N LEU A 170 -4.68 8.38 -2.64
CA LEU A 170 -3.74 7.26 -2.66
C LEU A 170 -2.30 7.72 -2.49
N VAL A 171 -1.93 8.82 -3.18
CA VAL A 171 -0.61 9.44 -3.06
C VAL A 171 -0.35 9.89 -1.63
N ILE A 172 -1.35 10.51 -0.98
CA ILE A 172 -1.28 10.94 0.43
C ILE A 172 -1.16 9.73 1.36
N ALA A 173 -1.93 8.66 1.12
CA ALA A 173 -1.88 7.44 1.93
C ALA A 173 -0.51 6.75 1.83
N LEU A 174 0.11 6.71 0.65
CA LEU A 174 1.46 6.19 0.43
C LEU A 174 2.52 7.08 1.09
N ALA A 175 2.36 8.40 1.05
CA ALA A 175 3.25 9.32 1.76
C ALA A 175 3.16 9.12 3.28
N ALA A 176 1.95 8.91 3.81
CA ALA A 176 1.74 8.57 5.22
C ALA A 176 2.40 7.23 5.57
N ASP A 177 2.22 6.18 4.75
CA ASP A 177 2.86 4.88 4.94
C ASP A 177 4.39 4.99 5.01
N LEU A 178 4.98 5.78 4.11
CA LEU A 178 6.41 6.06 4.07
C LEU A 178 6.88 6.74 5.36
N LEU A 179 6.18 7.78 5.83
CA LEU A 179 6.54 8.53 7.03
C LEU A 179 6.41 7.65 8.29
N ILE A 180 5.31 6.89 8.40
CA ILE A 180 5.06 6.00 9.53
C ILE A 180 6.10 4.88 9.57
N THR A 181 6.44 4.29 8.42
CA THR A 181 7.50 3.27 8.33
C THR A 181 8.86 3.85 8.69
N SER A 182 9.16 5.08 8.25
CA SER A 182 10.40 5.78 8.62
C SER A 182 10.51 6.02 10.12
N TYR A 183 9.40 6.40 10.76
CA TYR A 183 9.33 6.56 12.20
C TYR A 183 9.47 5.22 12.95
N LEU A 184 8.79 4.17 12.48
CA LEU A 184 8.89 2.82 13.04
C LEU A 184 10.33 2.28 12.97
N LYS A 185 11.01 2.53 11.85
CA LYS A 185 12.44 2.21 11.68
C LYS A 185 13.31 2.96 12.70
N TYR A 186 13.05 4.26 12.90
CA TYR A 186 13.81 5.09 13.85
C TYR A 186 13.68 4.58 15.29
N ILE A 187 12.45 4.31 15.76
CA ILE A 187 12.23 3.82 17.14
C ILE A 187 12.81 2.42 17.34
N THR A 188 12.77 1.57 16.31
CA THR A 188 13.32 0.20 16.39
C THR A 188 14.85 0.21 16.45
N LYS A 189 15.51 1.13 15.73
CA LYS A 189 16.97 1.30 15.81
C LYS A 189 17.43 1.89 17.14
N LYS A 190 16.63 2.78 17.75
CA LYS A 190 16.97 3.42 19.03
C LYS A 190 16.97 2.42 20.19
N GLU A 191 16.14 1.39 20.14
CA GLU A 191 16.09 0.36 21.19
C GLU A 191 17.23 -0.67 21.11
N THR A 192 17.88 -0.81 19.95
CA THR A 192 18.98 -1.75 19.73
C THR A 192 20.37 -1.14 19.86
N ALA A 193 20.47 0.18 20.09
CA ALA A 193 21.70 0.93 20.28
C ALA A 193 21.93 1.24 21.77
#